data_AF-A0A4Y9M1K9-F1
#
_entry.id   AF-A0A4Y9M1K9-F1
#
_cell.length_a   1.000
_cell.length_b   1.000
_cell.length_c   1.000
_cell.angle_alpha   90.00
_cell.angle_beta   90.00
_cell.angle_gamma   90.00
#
_symmetry.space_group_name_H-M   'P 1'
#
loop_
_entity.id
_entity.type
_entity.pdbx_description
1 polymer ?
#
loop_
_entity_poly.entity_id
_entity_poly.type
_entity_poly.pdbx_seq_one_letter_code
_entity_poly.pdbx_strand_id
1 'polypeptide(L)'
;MKTDRDGGGVRTRDVDAFVRRYAAPLLKAAGYRSRGRSYMRQGPRGAELIVQFDPDVTAHQTGVMVGYGVMTPAFRQYRQARGYPQHAWPHVHESLLHGQLHSPEFARTGAPGAIPLDTWVLGEGEHTALVGDALAGALSDDVVPVLESWLDPATLADAVQHGPSGTFLGMSPERSLAMALLEVDGAEARIREALSPLSPDDKLRVWVEACLAARSTG
;
A
#
# COMPACT_ATOMS: atom_id res chain seq x y z
N MET A 1 16.38 38.77 -4.76
CA MET A 1 16.65 37.34 -4.46
C MET A 1 15.45 36.54 -4.93
N LYS A 2 15.49 36.03 -6.17
CA LYS A 2 14.44 35.17 -6.75
C LYS A 2 14.68 33.77 -6.20
N THR A 3 13.72 33.22 -5.47
CA THR A 3 13.80 31.86 -4.95
C THR A 3 13.49 30.86 -6.06
N ASP A 4 14.38 29.88 -6.21
CA ASP A 4 14.28 28.70 -7.10
C ASP A 4 12.97 27.95 -6.88
N ARG A 5 11.94 28.28 -7.66
CA ARG A 5 10.71 27.46 -7.78
C ARG A 5 10.71 26.57 -9.01
N ASP A 6 11.68 26.70 -9.91
CA ASP A 6 11.69 25.97 -11.18
C ASP A 6 12.34 24.58 -11.09
N GLY A 7 13.20 24.31 -10.10
CA GLY A 7 13.91 23.03 -9.97
C GLY A 7 13.04 21.85 -9.52
N GLY A 8 12.08 22.06 -8.62
CA GLY A 8 11.23 20.99 -8.09
C GLY A 8 10.21 20.45 -9.12
N GLY A 9 9.73 21.33 -10.01
CA GLY A 9 8.78 20.95 -11.07
C GLY A 9 9.42 20.08 -12.15
N VAL A 10 10.71 20.28 -12.46
CA VAL A 10 11.45 19.46 -13.42
C VAL A 10 11.74 18.08 -12.83
N ARG A 11 12.26 18.01 -11.61
CA ARG A 11 12.59 16.74 -10.93
C ARG A 11 11.38 15.84 -10.69
N THR A 12 10.21 16.44 -10.46
CA THR A 12 8.95 15.68 -10.35
C THR A 12 8.58 15.02 -11.69
N ARG A 13 8.86 15.68 -12.83
CA ARG A 13 8.62 15.10 -14.16
C ARG A 13 9.56 13.94 -14.46
N ASP A 14 10.78 13.96 -13.91
CA ASP A 14 11.73 12.86 -14.05
C ASP A 14 11.21 11.61 -13.34
N VAL A 15 10.63 11.75 -12.14
CA VAL A 15 9.93 10.66 -11.44
C VAL A 15 8.76 10.16 -12.28
N ASP A 16 7.93 11.05 -12.83
CA ASP A 16 6.79 10.65 -13.66
C ASP A 16 7.22 9.89 -14.93
N ALA A 17 8.34 10.31 -15.56
CA ALA A 17 8.92 9.65 -16.72
C ALA A 17 9.50 8.27 -16.35
N PHE A 18 10.19 8.18 -15.22
CA PHE A 18 10.74 6.94 -14.67
C PHE A 18 9.63 5.91 -14.40
N VAL A 19 8.58 6.30 -13.66
CA VAL A 19 7.43 5.43 -13.35
C VAL A 19 6.74 4.97 -14.64
N ARG A 20 6.56 5.88 -15.60
CA ARG A 20 5.93 5.55 -16.89
C ARG A 20 6.72 4.53 -17.69
N ARG A 21 8.05 4.58 -17.62
CA ARG A 21 8.94 3.72 -18.38
C ARG A 21 9.07 2.33 -17.76
N TYR A 22 9.28 2.24 -16.45
CA TYR A 22 9.68 0.99 -15.80
C TYR A 22 8.54 0.30 -15.04
N ALA A 23 7.66 1.04 -14.37
CA ALA A 23 6.58 0.45 -13.56
C ALA A 23 5.27 0.30 -14.32
N ALA A 24 4.88 1.33 -15.09
CA ALA A 24 3.56 1.38 -15.72
C ALA A 24 3.26 0.20 -16.67
N PRO A 25 4.19 -0.26 -17.53
CA PRO A 25 3.93 -1.38 -18.43
C PRO A 25 3.61 -2.67 -17.66
N LEU A 26 4.37 -2.95 -16.59
CA LEU A 26 4.19 -4.13 -15.75
C LEU A 26 2.86 -4.08 -14.99
N LEU A 27 2.59 -2.98 -14.28
CA LEU A 27 1.36 -2.86 -13.50
C LEU A 27 0.11 -2.89 -14.39
N LYS A 28 0.18 -2.30 -15.59
CA LYS A 28 -0.93 -2.39 -16.57
C LYS A 28 -1.12 -3.82 -17.09
N ALA A 29 -0.04 -4.54 -17.37
CA ALA A 29 -0.10 -5.94 -17.77
C ALA A 29 -0.72 -6.81 -16.67
N ALA A 30 -0.44 -6.50 -15.39
CA ALA A 30 -1.06 -7.13 -14.23
C ALA A 30 -2.50 -6.65 -13.94
N GLY A 31 -3.10 -5.81 -14.81
CA GLY A 31 -4.49 -5.38 -14.71
C GLY A 31 -4.74 -4.16 -13.83
N TYR A 32 -3.71 -3.44 -13.40
CA TYR A 32 -3.87 -2.19 -12.65
C TYR A 32 -4.27 -1.05 -13.57
N ARG A 33 -5.25 -0.26 -13.13
CA ARG A 33 -5.60 1.04 -13.70
C ARG A 33 -4.74 2.12 -13.03
N SER A 34 -4.43 3.20 -13.74
CA SER A 34 -3.57 4.28 -13.24
C SER A 34 -4.28 5.63 -13.14
N ARG A 35 -3.98 6.41 -12.11
CA ARG A 35 -4.27 7.84 -12.00
C ARG A 35 -3.05 8.57 -11.43
N GLY A 36 -2.39 9.37 -12.24
CA GLY A 36 -1.12 9.99 -11.87
C GLY A 36 -0.08 8.91 -11.55
N ARG A 37 0.43 8.93 -10.31
CA ARG A 37 1.41 7.97 -9.78
C ARG A 37 0.79 6.86 -8.92
N SER A 38 -0.54 6.76 -8.90
CA SER A 38 -1.25 5.70 -8.18
C SER A 38 -1.79 4.67 -9.16
N TYR A 39 -1.64 3.40 -8.82
CA TYR A 39 -2.12 2.26 -9.56
C TYR A 39 -3.05 1.46 -8.66
N MET A 40 -4.20 1.08 -9.19
CA MET A 40 -5.21 0.34 -8.45
C MET A 40 -5.79 -0.79 -9.29
N ARG A 41 -5.90 -1.97 -8.68
CA ARG A 41 -6.60 -3.13 -9.25
C ARG A 41 -7.71 -3.56 -8.29
N GLN A 42 -8.89 -3.78 -8.84
CA GLN A 42 -9.98 -4.39 -8.10
C GLN A 42 -9.80 -5.91 -8.12
N GLY A 43 -9.79 -6.51 -6.94
CA GLY A 43 -9.78 -7.94 -6.73
C GLY A 43 -11.19 -8.52 -6.57
N PRO A 44 -11.28 -9.84 -6.33
CA PRO A 44 -12.53 -10.49 -5.98
C PRO A 44 -13.12 -9.88 -4.70
N ARG A 45 -14.44 -10.05 -4.52
CA ARG A 45 -15.20 -9.57 -3.35
C ARG A 45 -15.12 -8.05 -3.08
N GLY A 46 -14.53 -7.27 -3.98
CA GLY A 46 -14.41 -5.82 -3.86
C GLY A 46 -13.17 -5.33 -3.11
N ALA A 47 -12.19 -6.21 -2.85
CA ALA A 47 -10.88 -5.79 -2.37
C ALA A 47 -10.17 -4.92 -3.41
N GLU A 48 -9.32 -4.01 -2.96
CA GLU A 48 -8.54 -3.15 -3.84
C GLU A 48 -7.06 -3.22 -3.49
N LEU A 49 -6.26 -3.56 -4.50
CA LEU A 49 -4.81 -3.57 -4.44
C LEU A 49 -4.31 -2.22 -4.94
N ILE A 50 -3.42 -1.61 -4.17
CA ILE A 50 -2.90 -0.26 -4.42
C ILE A 50 -1.39 -0.35 -4.55
N VAL A 51 -0.82 0.32 -5.56
CA VAL A 51 0.61 0.62 -5.67
C VAL A 51 0.73 2.12 -5.90
N GLN A 52 1.55 2.80 -5.11
CA GLN A 52 1.73 4.24 -5.15
C GLN A 52 3.20 4.60 -5.26
N PHE A 53 3.51 5.55 -6.14
CA PHE A 53 4.85 6.11 -6.33
C PHE A 53 4.87 7.55 -5.82
N ASP A 54 5.55 7.78 -4.71
CA ASP A 54 5.68 9.11 -4.10
C ASP A 54 7.04 9.71 -4.42
N PRO A 55 7.11 10.92 -4.98
CA PRO A 55 8.37 11.54 -5.33
C PRO A 55 9.10 11.94 -4.03
N ASP A 56 10.35 11.52 -3.92
CA ASP A 56 11.27 11.95 -2.87
C ASP A 56 12.30 12.89 -3.51
N VAL A 57 11.93 14.16 -3.63
CA VAL A 57 12.74 15.17 -4.30
C VAL A 57 13.25 16.17 -3.28
N THR A 58 14.57 16.28 -3.17
CA THR A 58 15.25 17.30 -2.35
C THR A 58 16.13 18.18 -3.24
N ALA A 59 16.86 19.13 -2.64
CA ALA A 59 17.86 19.90 -3.37
C ALA A 59 19.00 19.02 -3.92
N HIS A 60 19.26 17.86 -3.31
CA HIS A 60 20.41 17.00 -3.60
C HIS A 60 20.05 15.67 -4.24
N GLN A 61 18.76 15.32 -4.29
CA GLN A 61 18.31 14.04 -4.83
C GLN A 61 17.00 14.17 -5.60
N THR A 62 16.84 13.26 -6.56
CA THR A 62 15.55 12.96 -7.17
C THR A 62 15.35 11.47 -6.96
N GLY A 63 14.29 11.09 -6.25
CA GLY A 63 14.00 9.69 -5.99
C GLY A 63 12.51 9.42 -5.96
N VAL A 64 12.18 8.15 -5.76
CA VAL A 64 10.81 7.68 -5.61
C VAL A 64 10.71 6.68 -4.47
N MET A 65 9.70 6.84 -3.63
CA MET A 65 9.28 5.84 -2.65
C MET A 65 8.12 5.06 -3.23
N VAL A 66 8.11 3.75 -3.02
CA VAL A 66 7.09 2.85 -3.59
C VAL A 66 6.34 2.18 -2.45
N GLY A 67 5.09 2.57 -2.27
CA GLY A 67 4.18 1.94 -1.32
C GLY A 67 3.23 0.97 -2.02
N TYR A 68 2.87 -0.12 -1.36
CA TYR A 68 1.84 -1.04 -1.83
C TYR A 68 0.92 -1.47 -0.68
N GLY A 69 -0.35 -1.75 -0.95
CA GLY A 69 -1.30 -2.10 0.10
C GLY A 69 -2.63 -2.67 -0.38
N VAL A 70 -3.44 -3.16 0.55
CA VAL A 70 -4.76 -3.71 0.30
C VAL A 70 -5.85 -3.04 1.15
N MET A 71 -6.92 -2.61 0.48
CA MET A 71 -8.14 -2.12 1.09
C MET A 71 -9.21 -3.20 0.99
N THR A 72 -9.74 -3.66 2.12
CA THR A 72 -10.87 -4.60 2.14
C THR A 72 -12.21 -3.86 2.13
N PRO A 73 -13.29 -4.47 1.61
CA PRO A 73 -14.64 -3.93 1.70
C PRO A 73 -15.05 -3.58 3.12
N ALA A 74 -14.82 -4.48 4.10
CA ALA A 74 -15.14 -4.23 5.50
C ALA A 74 -14.39 -3.00 6.02
N PHE A 75 -13.09 -2.88 5.74
CA PHE A 75 -12.30 -1.74 6.19
C PHE A 75 -12.77 -0.42 5.59
N ARG A 76 -13.08 -0.42 4.30
CA ARG A 76 -13.67 0.73 3.63
C ARG A 76 -15.02 1.13 4.25
N GLN A 77 -15.92 0.18 4.47
CA GLN A 77 -17.25 0.44 5.04
C GLN A 77 -17.15 0.98 6.47
N TYR A 78 -16.26 0.41 7.28
CA TYR A 78 -15.99 0.93 8.62
C TYR A 78 -15.47 2.37 8.57
N ARG A 79 -14.49 2.66 7.71
CA ARG A 79 -13.99 4.02 7.52
C ARG A 79 -15.11 4.98 7.09
N GLN A 80 -15.99 4.56 6.18
CA GLN A 80 -17.16 5.34 5.78
C GLN A 80 -18.10 5.61 6.98
N ALA A 81 -18.41 4.58 7.77
CA ALA A 81 -19.26 4.70 8.96
C ALA A 81 -18.66 5.62 10.04
N ARG A 82 -17.34 5.81 10.04
CA ARG A 82 -16.63 6.74 10.93
C ARG A 82 -16.49 8.16 10.36
N GLY A 83 -17.00 8.41 9.15
CA GLY A 83 -16.96 9.72 8.50
C GLY A 83 -15.64 10.04 7.79
N TYR A 84 -14.79 9.04 7.54
CA TYR A 84 -13.58 9.27 6.74
C TYR A 84 -13.97 9.50 5.27
N PRO A 85 -13.34 10.48 4.60
CA PRO A 85 -13.54 10.72 3.18
C PRO A 85 -13.32 9.47 2.35
N GLN A 86 -14.23 9.21 1.40
CA GLN A 86 -14.13 8.09 0.47
C GLN A 86 -13.45 8.57 -0.82
N HIS A 87 -12.14 8.36 -0.89
CA HIS A 87 -11.39 8.64 -2.10
C HIS A 87 -11.61 7.51 -3.11
N ALA A 88 -12.01 7.86 -4.33
CA ALA A 88 -12.09 6.90 -5.44
C ALA A 88 -10.72 6.29 -5.81
N TRP A 89 -9.64 6.92 -5.34
CA TRP A 89 -8.25 6.48 -5.46
C TRP A 89 -7.60 6.65 -4.08
N PRO A 90 -7.81 5.69 -3.16
CA PRO A 90 -7.25 5.78 -1.82
C PRO A 90 -5.72 5.79 -1.90
N HIS A 91 -5.09 6.53 -0.99
CA HIS A 91 -3.66 6.43 -0.79
C HIS A 91 -3.28 5.08 -0.19
N VAL A 92 -2.01 4.69 -0.31
CA VAL A 92 -1.55 3.42 0.26
C VAL A 92 -1.63 3.41 1.80
N HIS A 93 -1.34 4.53 2.47
CA HIS A 93 -1.41 4.67 3.93
C HIS A 93 -2.84 4.58 4.49
N GLU A 94 -3.83 4.62 3.60
CA GLU A 94 -5.24 4.49 3.91
C GLU A 94 -5.74 3.04 3.87
N SER A 95 -4.89 2.10 3.48
CA SER A 95 -5.17 0.66 3.37
C SER A 95 -5.22 -0.05 4.74
N LEU A 96 -5.78 -1.26 4.76
CA LEU A 96 -5.83 -2.08 5.97
C LEU A 96 -4.42 -2.57 6.34
N LEU A 97 -3.69 -3.02 5.33
CA LEU A 97 -2.31 -3.50 5.39
C LEU A 97 -1.55 -2.89 4.21
N HIS A 98 -0.39 -2.30 4.48
CA HIS A 98 0.52 -1.82 3.44
C HIS A 98 1.97 -2.14 3.76
N GLY A 99 2.83 -2.09 2.76
CA GLY A 99 4.27 -2.12 2.89
C GLY A 99 4.93 -1.04 2.06
N GLN A 100 6.23 -0.90 2.26
CA GLN A 100 7.10 -0.09 1.41
C GLN A 100 8.11 -1.02 0.73
N LEU A 101 8.37 -0.77 -0.54
CA LEU A 101 9.34 -1.56 -1.30
C LEU A 101 10.73 -0.97 -1.08
N HIS A 102 11.57 -1.75 -0.39
CA HIS A 102 12.97 -1.38 -0.19
C HIS A 102 13.76 -1.49 -1.49
N SER A 103 14.62 -0.50 -1.72
CA SER A 103 15.57 -0.51 -2.83
C SER A 103 16.74 -1.45 -2.55
N PRO A 104 17.43 -1.96 -3.57
CA PRO A 104 18.76 -2.55 -3.38
C PRO A 104 19.78 -1.44 -3.05
N GLU A 105 20.91 -1.81 -2.43
CA GLU A 105 21.93 -0.84 -1.98
C GLU A 105 22.43 0.08 -3.09
N PHE A 106 22.69 -0.46 -4.29
CA PHE A 106 23.17 0.34 -5.41
C PHE A 106 22.14 1.41 -5.84
N ALA A 107 20.83 1.14 -5.70
CA ALA A 107 19.76 2.07 -6.08
C ALA A 107 19.55 3.19 -5.05
N ARG A 108 20.33 3.20 -3.97
CA ARG A 108 20.43 4.31 -3.01
C ARG A 108 21.68 5.14 -3.19
N THR A 109 22.51 4.81 -4.16
CA THR A 109 23.74 5.56 -4.44
C THR A 109 23.42 6.78 -5.31
N GLY A 110 24.32 7.77 -5.31
CA GLY A 110 24.17 8.97 -6.16
C GLY A 110 23.65 10.22 -5.45
N ALA A 111 23.34 10.15 -4.15
CA ALA A 111 23.04 11.31 -3.32
C ALA A 111 23.90 11.31 -2.03
N PRO A 112 24.31 12.48 -1.51
CA PRO A 112 25.08 12.55 -0.28
C PRO A 112 24.22 12.24 0.94
N GLY A 113 24.78 11.52 1.91
CA GLY A 113 24.15 11.23 3.20
C GLY A 113 23.54 9.83 3.30
N ALA A 114 22.87 9.57 4.42
CA ALA A 114 22.15 8.32 4.65
C ALA A 114 20.80 8.38 3.92
N ILE A 115 20.65 7.53 2.90
CA ILE A 115 19.42 7.42 2.11
C ILE A 115 18.51 6.36 2.74
N PRO A 116 17.21 6.65 2.97
CA PRO A 116 16.25 5.68 3.47
C PRO A 116 16.20 4.39 2.62
N LEU A 117 15.90 3.26 3.27
CA LEU A 117 15.87 1.94 2.60
C LEU A 117 14.79 1.85 1.52
N ASP A 118 13.74 2.64 1.62
CA ASP A 118 12.57 2.71 0.74
C ASP A 118 12.70 3.75 -0.38
N THR A 119 13.80 4.50 -0.44
CA THR A 119 14.05 5.47 -1.52
C THR A 119 14.80 4.81 -2.68
N TRP A 120 14.28 4.99 -3.89
CA TRP A 120 14.90 4.61 -5.16
C TRP A 120 15.44 5.88 -5.84
N VAL A 121 16.76 6.08 -5.79
CA VAL A 121 17.43 7.30 -6.27
C VAL A 121 17.59 7.26 -7.78
N LEU A 122 17.22 8.36 -8.45
CA LEU A 122 17.40 8.55 -9.88
C LEU A 122 18.68 9.35 -10.13
N GLY A 123 19.58 8.75 -10.90
CA GLY A 123 20.84 9.34 -11.33
C GLY A 123 20.83 9.70 -12.81
N GLU A 124 22.01 9.79 -13.41
CA GLU A 124 22.13 10.07 -14.84
C GLU A 124 22.16 8.77 -15.67
N GLY A 125 21.55 8.82 -16.87
CA GLY A 125 21.70 7.83 -17.93
C GLY A 125 21.57 6.36 -17.47
N GLU A 126 22.68 5.64 -17.53
CA GLU A 126 22.79 4.21 -17.22
C GLU A 126 22.35 3.86 -15.79
N HIS A 127 22.63 4.74 -14.82
CA HIS A 127 22.22 4.49 -13.43
C HIS A 127 20.68 4.44 -13.31
N THR A 128 19.98 5.41 -13.91
CA THR A 128 18.51 5.43 -13.90
C THR A 128 17.91 4.23 -14.66
N ALA A 129 18.60 3.71 -15.67
CA ALA A 129 18.18 2.48 -16.34
C ALA A 129 18.32 1.26 -15.41
N LEU A 130 19.48 1.09 -14.76
CA LEU A 130 19.71 0.00 -13.81
C LEU A 130 18.72 0.02 -12.63
N VAL A 131 18.47 1.21 -12.06
CA VAL A 131 17.47 1.39 -10.99
C VAL A 131 16.06 1.07 -11.50
N GLY A 132 15.75 1.45 -12.74
CA GLY A 132 14.48 1.15 -13.39
C GLY A 132 14.25 -0.34 -13.60
N ASP A 133 15.25 -1.06 -14.09
CA ASP A 133 15.18 -2.50 -14.32
C ASP A 133 15.06 -3.27 -12.99
N ALA A 134 15.79 -2.84 -11.95
CA ALA A 134 15.66 -3.44 -10.62
C ALA A 134 14.30 -3.15 -9.97
N LEU A 135 13.75 -1.94 -10.14
CA LEU A 135 12.40 -1.64 -9.68
C LEU A 135 11.36 -2.51 -10.41
N ALA A 136 11.52 -2.66 -11.72
CA ALA A 136 10.66 -3.50 -12.55
C ALA A 136 10.69 -4.97 -12.07
N GLY A 137 11.89 -5.51 -11.81
CA GLY A 137 12.07 -6.84 -11.22
C GLY A 137 11.37 -6.97 -9.86
N ALA A 138 11.65 -6.07 -8.92
CA ALA A 138 11.06 -6.11 -7.58
C ALA A 138 9.52 -5.95 -7.59
N LEU A 139 8.97 -5.15 -8.51
CA LEU A 139 7.52 -5.06 -8.69
C LEU A 139 6.92 -6.39 -9.20
N SER A 140 7.57 -7.01 -10.17
CA SER A 140 7.14 -8.28 -10.78
C SER A 140 7.25 -9.46 -9.82
N ASP A 141 8.36 -9.54 -9.10
CA ASP A 141 8.75 -10.74 -8.36
C ASP A 141 8.31 -10.69 -6.90
N ASP A 142 8.22 -9.49 -6.31
CA ASP A 142 7.87 -9.31 -4.90
C ASP A 142 6.50 -8.65 -4.74
N VAL A 143 6.29 -7.43 -5.27
CA VAL A 143 5.12 -6.61 -4.91
C VAL A 143 3.82 -7.17 -5.47
N VAL A 144 3.76 -7.46 -6.78
CA VAL A 144 2.53 -7.97 -7.41
C VAL A 144 2.12 -9.32 -6.81
N PRO A 145 3.02 -10.31 -6.67
CA PRO A 145 2.66 -11.59 -6.04
C PRO A 145 2.18 -11.44 -4.59
N VAL A 146 2.83 -10.59 -3.78
CA VAL A 146 2.39 -10.32 -2.41
C VAL A 146 0.99 -9.71 -2.37
N LEU A 147 0.73 -8.69 -3.19
CA LEU A 147 -0.60 -8.08 -3.27
C LEU A 147 -1.67 -9.08 -3.76
N GLU A 148 -1.35 -9.93 -4.74
CA GLU A 148 -2.26 -10.97 -5.20
C GLU A 148 -2.55 -12.01 -4.11
N SER A 149 -1.55 -12.36 -3.30
CA SER A 149 -1.74 -13.27 -2.16
C SER A 149 -2.72 -12.73 -1.13
N TRP A 150 -2.74 -11.40 -0.92
CA TRP A 150 -3.66 -10.74 0.00
C TRP A 150 -5.10 -10.65 -0.51
N LEU A 151 -5.37 -11.12 -1.74
CA LEU A 151 -6.74 -11.31 -2.21
C LEU A 151 -7.40 -12.54 -1.57
N ASP A 152 -6.60 -13.48 -1.06
CA ASP A 152 -7.10 -14.55 -0.20
C ASP A 152 -7.29 -14.01 1.23
N PRO A 153 -8.52 -14.03 1.78
CA PRO A 153 -8.79 -13.49 3.11
C PRO A 153 -8.01 -14.16 4.24
N ALA A 154 -7.71 -15.46 4.12
CA ALA A 154 -6.96 -16.18 5.15
C ALA A 154 -5.48 -15.79 5.11
N THR A 155 -4.90 -15.67 3.92
CA THR A 155 -3.53 -15.14 3.73
C THR A 155 -3.41 -13.69 4.19
N LEU A 156 -4.43 -12.84 3.95
CA LEU A 156 -4.43 -11.48 4.47
C LEU A 156 -4.48 -11.44 6.00
N ALA A 157 -5.34 -12.25 6.63
CA ALA A 157 -5.40 -12.33 8.09
C ALA A 157 -4.07 -12.82 8.70
N ASP A 158 -3.43 -13.80 8.06
CA ASP A 158 -2.09 -14.27 8.44
C ASP A 158 -1.05 -13.15 8.30
N ALA A 159 -1.04 -12.42 7.19
CA ALA A 159 -0.14 -11.29 6.98
C ALA A 159 -0.36 -10.14 7.97
N VAL A 160 -1.59 -9.91 8.44
CA VAL A 160 -1.84 -8.93 9.50
C VAL A 160 -1.25 -9.39 10.85
N GLN A 161 -1.25 -10.69 11.11
CA GLN A 161 -0.80 -11.25 12.39
C GLN A 161 0.72 -11.50 12.42
N HIS A 162 1.29 -11.88 11.28
CA HIS A 162 2.65 -12.43 11.15
C HIS A 162 3.44 -11.82 9.99
N GLY A 163 2.93 -10.75 9.37
CA GLY A 163 3.51 -10.13 8.20
C GLY A 163 5.00 -9.79 8.37
N PRO A 164 5.76 -9.77 7.27
CA PRO A 164 7.17 -9.49 7.33
C PRO A 164 7.42 -8.06 7.86
N SER A 165 8.58 -7.88 8.49
CA SER A 165 9.12 -6.57 8.83
C SER A 165 9.07 -5.63 7.62
N GLY A 166 8.54 -4.42 7.80
CA GLY A 166 8.31 -3.47 6.71
C GLY A 166 6.87 -3.41 6.19
N THR A 167 5.97 -4.16 6.82
CA THR A 167 4.52 -3.97 6.69
C THR A 167 3.97 -3.12 7.84
N PHE A 168 2.90 -2.39 7.56
CA PHE A 168 2.24 -1.44 8.44
C PHE A 168 0.74 -1.68 8.43
N LEU A 169 0.14 -1.57 9.60
CA LEU A 169 -1.30 -1.77 9.78
C LEU A 169 -2.01 -0.40 9.82
N GLY A 170 -3.17 -0.33 9.15
CA GLY A 170 -4.02 0.86 9.18
C GLY A 170 -4.65 1.13 10.56
N MET A 171 -4.61 0.16 11.47
CA MET A 171 -5.09 0.24 12.86
C MET A 171 -4.18 -0.59 13.78
N SER A 172 -4.54 -0.70 15.07
CA SER A 172 -3.86 -1.64 15.97
C SER A 172 -3.95 -3.08 15.46
N PRO A 173 -3.03 -3.98 15.86
CA PRO A 173 -3.03 -5.38 15.42
C PRO A 173 -4.38 -6.09 15.59
N GLU A 174 -5.01 -5.95 16.76
CA GLU A 174 -6.28 -6.58 17.11
C GLU A 174 -7.41 -6.13 16.18
N ARG A 175 -7.47 -4.82 15.94
CA ARG A 175 -8.47 -4.19 15.08
C ARG A 175 -8.26 -4.60 13.62
N SER A 176 -7.02 -4.57 13.14
CA SER A 176 -6.70 -4.95 11.77
C SER A 176 -7.01 -6.42 11.51
N LEU A 177 -6.69 -7.29 12.48
CA LEU A 177 -6.96 -8.72 12.37
C LEU A 177 -8.47 -8.99 12.32
N ALA A 178 -9.27 -8.36 13.19
CA ALA A 178 -10.71 -8.48 13.15
C ALA A 178 -11.30 -8.04 11.79
N MET A 179 -10.76 -6.96 11.19
CA MET A 179 -11.20 -6.48 9.88
C MET A 179 -10.77 -7.38 8.72
N ALA A 180 -9.60 -8.01 8.80
CA ALA A 180 -9.17 -9.02 7.81
C ALA A 180 -10.03 -10.29 7.93
N LEU A 181 -10.27 -10.77 9.16
CA LEU A 181 -11.07 -11.96 9.43
C LEU A 181 -12.54 -11.79 9.06
N LEU A 182 -13.08 -10.57 9.02
CA LEU A 182 -14.42 -10.32 8.50
C LEU A 182 -14.60 -10.76 7.04
N GLU A 183 -13.52 -10.86 6.26
CA GLU A 183 -13.58 -11.34 4.88
C GLU A 183 -13.45 -12.88 4.77
N VAL A 184 -13.19 -13.56 5.90
CA VAL A 184 -13.04 -15.03 6.00
C VAL A 184 -14.36 -15.66 6.43
N ASP A 185 -14.84 -16.63 5.66
CA ASP A 185 -16.07 -17.36 5.97
C ASP A 185 -15.86 -18.25 7.21
N GLY A 186 -16.80 -18.22 8.17
CA GLY A 186 -16.73 -19.04 9.39
C GLY A 186 -15.71 -18.61 10.45
N ALA A 187 -15.20 -17.37 10.37
CA ALA A 187 -14.17 -16.85 11.28
C ALA A 187 -14.72 -16.19 12.56
N GLU A 188 -16.00 -16.34 12.90
CA GLU A 188 -16.67 -15.59 13.97
C GLU A 188 -16.00 -15.75 15.33
N ALA A 189 -15.57 -16.97 15.66
CA ALA A 189 -14.87 -17.23 16.91
C ALA A 189 -13.52 -16.48 16.99
N ARG A 190 -12.75 -16.49 15.89
CA ARG A 190 -11.46 -15.81 15.79
C ARG A 190 -11.62 -14.29 15.80
N ILE A 191 -12.69 -13.77 15.19
CA ILE A 191 -13.02 -12.34 15.25
C ILE A 191 -13.27 -11.92 16.70
N ARG A 192 -14.07 -12.68 17.45
CA ARG A 192 -14.35 -12.35 18.86
C ARG A 192 -13.12 -12.48 19.75
N GLU A 193 -12.25 -13.43 19.48
CA GLU A 193 -10.95 -13.56 20.14
C GLU A 193 -10.08 -12.33 19.88
N ALA A 194 -9.94 -11.91 18.61
CA ALA A 194 -9.19 -10.71 18.24
C ALA A 194 -9.76 -9.43 18.89
N LEU A 195 -11.08 -9.33 19.06
CA LEU A 195 -11.73 -8.19 19.71
C LEU A 195 -11.72 -8.25 21.24
N SER A 196 -11.34 -9.38 21.85
CA SER A 196 -11.39 -9.57 23.31
C SER A 196 -10.60 -8.55 24.13
N PRO A 197 -9.45 -8.00 23.65
CA PRO A 197 -8.73 -6.95 24.38
C PRO A 197 -9.44 -5.58 24.34
N LEU A 198 -10.41 -5.39 23.44
CA LEU A 198 -11.11 -4.12 23.27
C LEU A 198 -12.26 -3.97 24.27
N SER A 199 -12.47 -2.74 24.75
CA SER A 199 -13.65 -2.41 25.57
C SER A 199 -14.96 -2.80 24.86
N PRO A 200 -16.00 -3.24 25.60
CA PRO A 200 -17.33 -3.47 25.03
C PRO A 200 -17.90 -2.26 24.27
N ASP A 201 -17.55 -1.04 24.69
CA ASP A 201 -17.98 0.22 24.07
C ASP A 201 -17.06 0.68 22.93
N ASP A 202 -16.05 -0.12 22.57
CA ASP A 202 -15.17 0.19 21.45
C ASP A 202 -15.97 0.24 20.14
N LYS A 203 -15.82 1.34 19.41
CA LYS A 203 -16.62 1.62 18.21
C LYS A 203 -16.40 0.61 17.10
N LEU A 204 -15.19 0.06 16.98
CA LEU A 204 -14.93 -1.01 16.00
C LEU A 204 -15.59 -2.30 16.46
N ARG A 205 -15.44 -2.67 17.74
CA ARG A 205 -16.08 -3.88 18.29
C ARG A 205 -17.60 -3.86 18.07
N VAL A 206 -18.27 -2.76 18.45
CA VAL A 206 -19.72 -2.59 18.27
C VAL A 206 -20.11 -2.71 16.80
N TRP A 207 -19.33 -2.12 15.90
CA TRP A 207 -19.59 -2.18 14.46
C TRP A 207 -19.40 -3.60 13.91
N VAL A 208 -18.33 -4.30 14.30
CA VAL A 208 -18.06 -5.68 13.87
C VAL A 208 -19.15 -6.64 14.34
N GLU A 209 -19.57 -6.55 15.61
CA GLU A 209 -20.66 -7.39 16.13
C GLU A 209 -21.98 -7.15 15.40
N ALA A 210 -22.29 -5.90 15.04
CA ALA A 210 -23.44 -5.58 14.21
C ALA A 210 -23.35 -6.22 12.81
N CYS A 211 -22.16 -6.24 12.20
CA CYS A 211 -21.93 -6.94 10.92
C CYS A 211 -22.13 -8.46 11.05
N LEU A 212 -21.64 -9.07 12.13
CA LEU A 212 -21.81 -10.51 12.38
C LEU A 212 -23.28 -10.89 12.60
N ALA A 213 -24.02 -10.07 13.34
CA ALA A 213 -25.45 -10.27 13.57
C ALA A 213 -26.24 -10.22 12.24
N ALA A 214 -25.94 -9.25 11.37
CA ALA A 214 -26.60 -9.12 10.07
C ALA A 214 -26.38 -10.33 9.14
N ARG A 215 -25.19 -10.97 9.19
CA ARG A 215 -24.88 -12.18 8.43
C ARG A 215 -25.64 -13.42 8.89
N SER A 216 -26.01 -13.47 10.18
CA SER A 216 -26.74 -14.61 10.75
C SER A 216 -28.24 -14.59 10.42
N THR A 217 -28.75 -13.46 9.90
CA THR A 217 -30.17 -13.23 9.61
C THR A 217 -30.54 -13.29 8.13
N GLY A 218 -29.57 -13.41 7.23
CA GLY A 218 -29.76 -13.50 5.78
C GLY A 218 -29.37 -14.87 5.25
#